data_AF-A0A921QAL2-F1
#
_entry.id   AF-A0A921QAL2-F1
#
_cell.length_a   1.000
_cell.length_b   1.000
_cell.length_c   1.000
_cell.angle_alpha   90.00
_cell.angle_beta   90.00
_cell.angle_gamma   90.00
#
_symmetry.space_group_name_H-M   'P 1'
#
loop_
_entity.id
_entity.type
_entity.pdbx_description
1 polymer ?
#
loop_
_entity_poly.entity_id
_entity_poly.type
_entity_poly.pdbx_seq_one_letter_code
_entity_poly.pdbx_strand_id
1 'polypeptide(L)'
;MVAPGSSRGGPSRVAARGGVAAPGSPRASSAATAFAALRRRWRWAAPSGASALERAARAFLLASAALVLACALYLYVFRYVGRGGRARAFAAAGFVGDDAGLGLGLGGGACDVFDGAWVPDDTGRHPLYNSSECPFAERGFDCLANGRNDTGYLKWRWKPRRCDVPRFAARTALERLRGKRVVFVGDSMSRTQWESFICMLMAGVDDPRTVFEVNGNEITKTIRHLAVRFASHGLTVEFFRSVFLVQEHPAPRHAPKRVKSTLRLDRMDNFSRKWVNSDVLIFNTGHWWTATKLFDMGCYFQAGRSLKLGTSIDAGFRMALETWASWVQKRVDLNRTHVFFRTYEPSHWGDTSQKVCEVTEQPSSEAKGNDKSEFGAILADVVTNMKVPITVLNVTLMGAFRSDAHVGTWSYPPTILDCSHWCLPGVPDAWNELIFSYLLTNGWRNMEG
;
A
#
# COMPACT_ATOMS: atom_id res chain seq x y z
N MET A 1 32.23 64.73 -36.53
CA MET A 1 32.96 65.87 -35.94
C MET A 1 32.74 65.87 -34.43
N VAL A 2 33.72 66.42 -33.72
CA VAL A 2 33.84 66.88 -32.31
C VAL A 2 32.58 66.86 -31.41
N ALA A 3 32.80 66.58 -30.12
CA ALA A 3 31.83 66.68 -29.03
C ALA A 3 31.75 68.12 -28.41
N PRO A 4 31.81 68.37 -27.09
CA PRO A 4 30.74 69.10 -26.39
C PRO A 4 31.17 70.47 -25.82
N GLY A 5 30.23 71.20 -25.19
CA GLY A 5 30.52 72.45 -24.49
C GLY A 5 29.58 72.69 -23.29
N SER A 6 30.16 73.03 -22.13
CA SER A 6 29.45 73.30 -20.88
C SER A 6 29.78 74.68 -20.31
N SER A 7 29.21 75.02 -19.14
CA SER A 7 29.63 76.10 -18.23
C SER A 7 29.17 77.53 -18.63
N ARG A 8 29.09 78.55 -17.75
CA ARG A 8 29.27 78.67 -16.27
C ARG A 8 28.76 80.07 -15.84
N GLY A 9 28.48 80.31 -14.54
CA GLY A 9 28.50 81.67 -13.96
C GLY A 9 27.55 81.93 -12.78
N GLY A 10 28.09 82.33 -11.62
CA GLY A 10 27.34 82.94 -10.49
C GLY A 10 27.28 84.47 -10.60
N PRO A 11 27.20 85.29 -9.51
CA PRO A 11 27.78 85.03 -8.17
C PRO A 11 27.06 85.62 -6.90
N SER A 12 27.67 85.41 -5.71
CA SER A 12 27.66 86.31 -4.49
C SER A 12 26.37 86.50 -3.63
N ARG A 13 26.37 86.81 -2.30
CA ARG A 13 27.40 87.12 -1.24
C ARG A 13 26.81 87.09 0.22
N VAL A 14 27.66 86.83 1.26
CA VAL A 14 27.70 87.41 2.67
C VAL A 14 26.48 87.21 3.63
N ALA A 15 26.51 86.75 4.91
CA ALA A 15 27.37 86.85 6.14
C ALA A 15 27.08 88.09 7.06
N ALA A 16 27.24 88.18 8.40
CA ALA A 16 27.91 87.40 9.48
C ALA A 16 27.45 87.83 10.94
N ARG A 17 28.04 87.24 12.02
CA ARG A 17 28.09 87.66 13.49
C ARG A 17 26.90 87.29 14.42
N GLY A 18 27.02 87.20 15.78
CA GLY A 18 28.18 87.22 16.71
C GLY A 18 27.82 87.63 18.19
N GLY A 19 28.68 87.31 19.20
CA GLY A 19 28.62 87.78 20.63
C GLY A 19 27.75 86.93 21.59
N VAL A 20 28.10 86.49 22.83
CA VAL A 20 29.03 86.86 23.94
C VAL A 20 28.52 87.93 24.93
N ALA A 21 28.18 87.52 26.17
CA ALA A 21 28.48 88.22 27.45
C ALA A 21 27.92 87.47 28.71
N ALA A 22 28.70 87.49 29.80
CA ALA A 22 28.28 87.31 31.21
C ALA A 22 28.44 88.70 31.92
N PRO A 23 28.47 88.90 33.27
CA PRO A 23 28.22 88.02 34.44
C PRO A 23 27.28 88.68 35.49
N GLY A 24 27.20 88.15 36.73
CA GLY A 24 26.60 88.92 37.86
C GLY A 24 26.17 88.11 39.10
N SER A 25 27.09 87.83 40.02
CA SER A 25 26.78 87.48 41.43
C SER A 25 26.83 88.76 42.29
N PRO A 26 26.19 88.85 43.50
CA PRO A 26 26.84 88.30 44.69
C PRO A 26 25.95 87.90 45.92
N ARG A 27 26.56 87.08 46.79
CA ARG A 27 26.56 87.08 48.29
C ARG A 27 25.35 87.64 49.09
N ALA A 28 24.86 86.83 50.04
CA ALA A 28 25.07 86.98 51.50
C ALA A 28 24.52 85.71 52.21
N SER A 29 25.32 84.97 52.99
CA SER A 29 25.43 85.05 54.47
C SER A 29 24.18 84.55 55.23
N SER A 30 24.26 83.77 56.32
CA SER A 30 25.35 83.02 56.93
C SER A 30 24.79 82.06 58.01
N ALA A 31 25.61 81.09 58.43
CA ALA A 31 25.57 80.22 59.63
C ALA A 31 24.61 80.57 60.80
N ALA A 32 24.17 79.63 61.66
CA ALA A 32 24.91 78.45 62.13
C ALA A 32 24.07 77.38 62.87
N THR A 33 24.67 76.18 63.03
CA THR A 33 24.50 75.19 64.15
C THR A 33 23.15 74.47 64.41
N ALA A 34 23.09 73.18 64.80
CA ALA A 34 24.10 72.10 64.83
C ALA A 34 23.47 70.68 65.01
N PHE A 35 24.32 69.64 64.93
CA PHE A 35 24.17 68.25 65.40
C PHE A 35 23.15 67.26 64.75
N ALA A 36 23.65 66.57 63.72
CA ALA A 36 23.62 65.12 63.45
C ALA A 36 22.49 64.19 63.99
N ALA A 37 21.77 63.52 63.08
CA ALA A 37 21.53 62.05 63.11
C ALA A 37 20.96 61.43 61.79
N LEU A 38 21.72 60.50 61.19
CA LEU A 38 21.31 59.25 60.49
C LEU A 38 20.09 59.15 59.53
N ARG A 39 20.41 59.17 58.22
CA ARG A 39 20.03 58.23 57.12
C ARG A 39 18.59 57.63 56.99
N ARG A 40 17.90 58.08 55.91
CA ARG A 40 17.03 57.34 54.94
C ARG A 40 15.78 56.59 55.48
N ARG A 41 14.59 56.73 54.86
CA ARG A 41 14.12 56.04 53.62
C ARG A 41 12.62 56.35 53.34
N TRP A 42 12.09 56.06 52.13
CA TRP A 42 10.67 56.16 51.67
C TRP A 42 10.16 57.61 51.43
N ARG A 43 9.28 57.97 50.46
CA ARG A 43 8.54 57.30 49.37
C ARG A 43 8.37 58.28 48.19
N TRP A 44 8.40 57.78 46.94
CA TRP A 44 7.67 58.37 45.80
C TRP A 44 7.13 57.24 44.91
N ALA A 45 5.96 57.44 44.30
CA ALA A 45 5.23 56.42 43.55
C ALA A 45 5.79 56.19 42.14
N ALA A 46 5.58 54.98 41.60
CA ALA A 46 5.98 54.60 40.26
C ALA A 46 4.75 54.38 39.36
N PRO A 47 4.75 54.88 38.12
CA PRO A 47 3.99 54.33 37.01
C PRO A 47 4.87 53.39 36.16
N SER A 48 4.28 52.29 35.71
CA SER A 48 4.92 51.25 34.92
C SER A 48 5.11 51.64 33.45
N GLY A 49 6.31 51.39 32.93
CA GLY A 49 6.60 51.45 31.49
C GLY A 49 7.63 50.39 31.14
N ALA A 50 7.19 49.26 30.60
CA ALA A 50 8.08 48.16 30.19
C ALA A 50 9.14 48.69 29.20
N SER A 51 10.42 48.40 29.48
CA SER A 51 11.51 48.95 28.66
C SER A 51 11.42 48.46 27.21
N ALA A 52 12.05 49.17 26.27
CA ALA A 52 12.06 48.74 24.86
C ALA A 52 12.62 47.31 24.69
N LEU A 53 13.61 46.94 25.50
CA LEU A 53 14.19 45.60 25.58
C LEU A 53 13.16 44.56 26.05
N GLU A 54 12.35 44.91 27.05
CA GLU A 54 11.32 44.04 27.61
C GLU A 54 10.15 43.81 26.63
N ARG A 55 9.79 44.83 25.85
CA ARG A 55 8.82 44.69 24.74
C ARG A 55 9.37 43.77 23.64
N ALA A 56 10.65 43.90 23.28
CA ALA A 56 11.31 43.01 22.31
C ALA A 56 11.38 41.56 22.82
N ALA A 57 11.74 41.35 24.09
CA ALA A 57 11.78 40.03 24.71
C ALA A 57 10.39 39.35 24.74
N ARG A 58 9.33 40.10 25.10
CA ARG A 58 7.94 39.60 25.06
C ARG A 58 7.52 39.26 23.62
N ALA A 59 7.86 40.08 22.63
CA ALA A 59 7.56 39.80 21.22
C ALA A 59 8.28 38.53 20.72
N PHE A 60 9.55 38.35 21.07
CA PHE A 60 10.33 37.15 20.72
C PHE A 60 9.77 35.87 21.37
N LEU A 61 9.39 35.94 22.65
CA LEU A 61 8.76 34.82 23.35
C LEU A 61 7.39 34.46 22.75
N LEU A 62 6.57 35.45 22.39
CA LEU A 62 5.28 35.22 21.73
C LEU A 62 5.45 34.62 20.33
N ALA A 63 6.42 35.10 19.54
CA ALA A 63 6.74 34.52 18.24
C ALA A 63 7.25 33.07 18.36
N SER A 64 8.09 32.79 19.35
CA SER A 64 8.60 31.44 19.64
C SER A 64 7.47 30.49 20.07
N ALA A 65 6.58 30.94 20.96
CA ALA A 65 5.40 30.18 21.38
C ALA A 65 4.45 29.92 20.21
N ALA A 66 4.21 30.92 19.35
CA ALA A 66 3.40 30.76 18.14
C ALA A 66 4.01 29.75 17.15
N LEU A 67 5.34 29.74 16.98
CA LEU A 67 6.03 28.77 16.15
C LEU A 67 5.90 27.34 16.72
N VAL A 68 6.08 27.17 18.03
CA VAL A 68 5.92 25.87 18.71
C VAL A 68 4.47 25.38 18.61
N LEU A 69 3.48 26.26 18.81
CA LEU A 69 2.06 25.93 18.66
C LEU A 69 1.70 25.59 17.20
N ALA A 70 2.23 26.32 16.22
CA ALA A 70 2.04 26.00 14.80
C ALA A 70 2.68 24.66 14.42
N CYS A 71 3.86 24.35 14.96
CA CYS A 71 4.54 23.07 14.73
C CYS A 71 3.81 21.90 15.42
N ALA A 72 3.32 22.10 16.65
CA ALA A 72 2.48 21.14 17.36
C ALA A 72 1.13 20.92 16.65
N LEU A 73 0.50 21.98 16.15
CA LEU A 73 -0.73 21.91 15.35
C LEU A 73 -0.48 21.19 14.01
N TYR A 74 0.63 21.48 13.33
CA TYR A 74 1.04 20.77 12.11
C TYR A 74 1.24 19.27 12.38
N LEU A 75 1.97 18.91 13.44
CA LEU A 75 2.17 17.52 13.85
C LEU A 75 0.85 16.84 14.28
N TYR A 76 -0.06 17.57 14.93
CA TYR A 76 -1.39 17.08 15.31
C TYR A 76 -2.28 16.85 14.09
N VAL A 77 -2.35 17.81 13.16
CA VAL A 77 -3.09 17.68 11.89
C VAL A 77 -2.51 16.52 11.07
N PHE A 78 -1.18 16.39 10.97
CA PHE A 78 -0.54 15.32 10.22
C PHE A 78 -0.72 13.93 10.87
N ARG A 79 -0.66 13.82 12.22
CA ARG A 79 -0.80 12.54 12.94
C ARG A 79 -2.24 12.11 13.24
N TYR A 80 -3.17 13.04 13.42
CA TYR A 80 -4.55 12.75 13.82
C TYR A 80 -5.57 13.07 12.71
N VAL A 81 -5.53 14.27 12.10
CA VAL A 81 -6.50 14.63 11.05
C VAL A 81 -6.21 13.87 9.74
N GLY A 82 -4.93 13.73 9.37
CA GLY A 82 -4.48 12.84 8.28
C GLY A 82 -4.82 11.36 8.52
N ARG A 83 -5.01 10.97 9.79
CA ARG A 83 -5.47 9.63 10.17
C ARG A 83 -6.98 9.46 10.01
N GLY A 84 -7.77 10.51 10.26
CA GLY A 84 -9.21 10.57 9.94
C GLY A 84 -9.49 10.53 8.43
N GLY A 85 -8.62 11.16 7.62
CA GLY A 85 -8.64 11.00 6.16
C GLY A 85 -8.31 9.56 5.72
N ARG A 86 -7.25 8.95 6.28
CA ARG A 86 -6.90 7.55 6.03
C ARG A 86 -8.00 6.56 6.46
N ALA A 87 -8.68 6.81 7.57
CA ALA A 87 -9.82 5.98 8.01
C ALA A 87 -10.98 5.98 7.00
N ARG A 88 -11.17 7.07 6.23
CA ARG A 88 -12.09 7.10 5.08
C ARG A 88 -11.52 6.46 3.82
N ALA A 89 -10.20 6.48 3.61
CA ALA A 89 -9.56 5.79 2.49
C ALA A 89 -9.65 4.25 2.59
N PHE A 90 -9.79 3.70 3.81
CA PHE A 90 -10.09 2.27 4.02
C PHE A 90 -11.54 1.88 3.71
N ALA A 91 -12.42 2.83 3.38
CA ALA A 91 -13.75 2.54 2.81
C ALA A 91 -13.70 2.22 1.29
N ALA A 92 -12.52 1.99 0.72
CA ALA A 92 -12.33 1.47 -0.63
C ALA A 92 -12.71 -0.03 -0.73
N ALA A 93 -14.02 -0.31 -0.72
CA ALA A 93 -14.63 -1.56 -1.20
C ALA A 93 -14.01 -2.88 -0.67
N GLY A 94 -13.69 -2.94 0.63
CA GLY A 94 -13.41 -4.20 1.31
C GLY A 94 -14.71 -4.96 1.57
N PHE A 95 -15.08 -5.89 0.67
CA PHE A 95 -16.31 -6.71 0.71
C PHE A 95 -17.59 -5.97 1.19
N VAL A 96 -17.73 -4.69 0.81
CA VAL A 96 -18.95 -3.94 1.05
C VAL A 96 -20.03 -4.58 0.19
N GLY A 97 -21.09 -5.09 0.83
CA GLY A 97 -22.28 -5.51 0.09
C GLY A 97 -22.89 -4.29 -0.57
N ASP A 98 -23.02 -4.32 -1.90
CA ASP A 98 -23.78 -3.31 -2.63
C ASP A 98 -25.25 -3.43 -2.25
N ASP A 99 -25.67 -2.66 -1.25
CA ASP A 99 -27.08 -2.29 -1.08
C ASP A 99 -27.43 -1.18 -2.09
N ALA A 100 -27.24 -1.50 -3.37
CA ALA A 100 -27.42 -0.63 -4.50
C ALA A 100 -28.88 -0.70 -5.02
N GLY A 101 -29.85 -0.42 -4.13
CA GLY A 101 -31.25 -0.42 -4.52
C GLY A 101 -32.23 -0.04 -3.42
N LEU A 102 -32.75 1.20 -3.50
CA LEU A 102 -33.83 1.77 -2.66
C LEU A 102 -33.41 2.18 -1.25
N GLY A 103 -33.22 3.48 -1.04
CA GLY A 103 -33.06 4.02 0.30
C GLY A 103 -34.36 3.99 1.10
N LEU A 104 -34.30 3.47 2.32
CA LEU A 104 -35.04 3.89 3.52
C LEU A 104 -34.41 3.11 4.69
N GLY A 105 -33.81 3.83 5.66
CA GLY A 105 -32.80 3.24 6.53
C GLY A 105 -33.32 2.31 7.63
N LEU A 106 -32.60 1.21 7.85
CA LEU A 106 -32.47 0.50 9.13
C LEU A 106 -30.98 0.16 9.34
N GLY A 107 -30.48 0.31 10.56
CA GLY A 107 -29.03 0.30 10.82
C GLY A 107 -28.42 -1.09 10.99
N GLY A 108 -27.45 -1.44 10.15
CA GLY A 108 -26.56 -2.60 10.31
C GLY A 108 -25.27 -2.43 9.52
N GLY A 109 -24.21 -1.90 10.14
CA GLY A 109 -22.98 -1.50 9.44
C GLY A 109 -22.18 -2.68 8.87
N ALA A 110 -21.64 -2.54 7.66
CA ALA A 110 -20.96 -3.62 6.92
C ALA A 110 -19.74 -4.23 7.66
N CYS A 111 -19.47 -5.52 7.42
CA CYS A 111 -18.42 -6.25 8.12
C CYS A 111 -17.10 -6.33 7.36
N ASP A 112 -16.03 -5.78 7.96
CA ASP A 112 -14.66 -5.91 7.46
C ASP A 112 -14.08 -7.29 7.82
N VAL A 113 -14.06 -8.20 6.84
CA VAL A 113 -13.49 -9.55 6.98
C VAL A 113 -11.95 -9.56 7.00
N PHE A 114 -11.28 -8.45 6.70
CA PHE A 114 -9.82 -8.31 6.79
C PHE A 114 -9.36 -7.81 8.17
N ASP A 115 -10.29 -7.38 9.02
CA ASP A 115 -10.02 -7.07 10.42
C ASP A 115 -10.22 -8.32 11.29
N GLY A 116 -9.17 -9.13 11.42
CA GLY A 116 -9.22 -10.45 12.04
C GLY A 116 -7.93 -10.90 12.72
N ALA A 117 -7.86 -12.18 13.04
CA ALA A 117 -6.67 -12.85 13.54
C ALA A 117 -6.59 -14.28 12.97
N TRP A 118 -5.38 -14.82 12.91
CA TRP A 118 -5.18 -16.25 12.75
C TRP A 118 -5.53 -16.97 14.05
N VAL A 119 -6.30 -18.05 13.96
CA VAL A 119 -6.65 -18.92 15.08
C VAL A 119 -6.40 -20.38 14.69
N PRO A 120 -6.07 -21.27 15.65
CA PRO A 120 -6.08 -22.71 15.40
C PRO A 120 -7.46 -23.17 14.89
N ASP A 121 -7.48 -24.18 14.02
CA ASP A 121 -8.73 -24.83 13.60
C ASP A 121 -8.95 -26.15 14.34
N ASP A 122 -9.49 -26.05 15.55
CA ASP A 122 -9.81 -27.19 16.42
C ASP A 122 -10.84 -28.17 15.82
N THR A 123 -11.44 -27.86 14.67
CA THR A 123 -12.40 -28.72 13.97
C THR A 123 -11.77 -29.85 13.16
N GLY A 124 -10.43 -29.88 13.01
CA GLY A 124 -9.73 -30.90 12.23
C GLY A 124 -9.96 -30.83 10.71
N ARG A 125 -10.57 -29.76 10.20
CA ARG A 125 -10.84 -29.55 8.76
C ARG A 125 -9.65 -29.02 7.96
N HIS A 126 -8.62 -28.53 8.63
CA HIS A 126 -7.41 -28.00 8.00
C HIS A 126 -6.25 -29.01 8.08
N PRO A 127 -5.45 -29.19 7.01
CA PRO A 127 -5.57 -28.52 5.71
C PRO A 127 -6.77 -29.02 4.88
N LEU A 128 -7.25 -28.18 3.95
CA LEU A 128 -8.44 -28.46 3.14
C LEU A 128 -8.23 -29.53 2.04
N TYR A 129 -6.97 -29.86 1.72
CA TYR A 129 -6.57 -30.85 0.72
C TYR A 129 -5.14 -31.34 1.02
N ASN A 130 -4.69 -32.40 0.34
CA ASN A 130 -3.28 -32.81 0.30
C ASN A 130 -2.65 -32.30 -1.01
N SER A 131 -1.61 -31.47 -0.94
CA SER A 131 -0.95 -30.90 -2.14
C SER A 131 -0.25 -31.97 -2.97
N SER A 132 0.34 -32.99 -2.33
CA SER A 132 1.02 -34.10 -3.01
C SER A 132 0.07 -35.00 -3.81
N GLU A 133 -1.24 -34.92 -3.56
CA GLU A 133 -2.31 -35.60 -4.32
C GLU A 133 -2.90 -34.71 -5.42
N CYS A 134 -2.56 -33.41 -5.45
CA CYS A 134 -3.06 -32.47 -6.45
C CYS A 134 -2.09 -32.36 -7.64
N PRO A 135 -2.45 -32.86 -8.85
CA PRO A 135 -1.54 -32.87 -10.00
C PRO A 135 -1.26 -31.47 -10.60
N PHE A 136 -1.87 -30.42 -10.05
CA PHE A 136 -1.72 -29.02 -10.48
C PHE A 136 -0.91 -28.16 -9.50
N ALA A 137 -0.47 -28.70 -8.36
CA ALA A 137 0.47 -28.00 -7.49
C ALA A 137 1.89 -28.13 -8.06
N GLU A 138 2.57 -27.00 -8.33
CA GLU A 138 3.99 -27.04 -8.67
C GLU A 138 4.77 -27.56 -7.46
N ARG A 139 5.65 -28.55 -7.69
CA ARG A 139 6.54 -29.13 -6.67
C ARG A 139 7.27 -28.09 -5.84
N GLY A 140 7.56 -26.90 -6.38
CA GLY A 140 8.19 -25.80 -5.65
C GLY A 140 7.37 -25.22 -4.48
N PHE A 141 6.06 -25.50 -4.40
CA PHE A 141 5.17 -25.06 -3.33
C PHE A 141 4.70 -26.22 -2.43
N ASP A 142 4.88 -27.48 -2.83
CA ASP A 142 4.63 -28.64 -1.98
C ASP A 142 5.79 -28.86 -1.00
N CYS A 143 5.76 -28.11 0.10
CA CYS A 143 6.77 -28.16 1.14
C CYS A 143 6.85 -29.54 1.82
N LEU A 144 5.74 -30.27 1.96
CA LEU A 144 5.71 -31.58 2.60
C LEU A 144 6.46 -32.60 1.73
N ALA A 145 6.19 -32.66 0.42
CA ALA A 145 6.93 -33.51 -0.51
C ALA A 145 8.41 -33.11 -0.66
N ASN A 146 8.75 -31.85 -0.37
CA ASN A 146 10.14 -31.38 -0.30
C ASN A 146 10.79 -31.55 1.10
N GLY A 147 10.17 -32.32 2.00
CA GLY A 147 10.78 -32.75 3.25
C GLY A 147 10.50 -31.87 4.48
N ARG A 148 9.50 -30.97 4.41
CA ARG A 148 9.03 -30.23 5.59
C ARG A 148 8.33 -31.19 6.56
N ASN A 149 8.83 -31.24 7.79
CA ASN A 149 8.36 -32.15 8.83
C ASN A 149 7.41 -31.49 9.85
N ASP A 150 7.52 -30.18 10.07
CA ASP A 150 6.57 -29.44 10.89
C ASP A 150 5.25 -29.24 10.14
N THR A 151 4.13 -29.57 10.80
CA THR A 151 2.77 -29.46 10.24
C THR A 151 1.92 -28.44 10.99
N GLY A 152 2.54 -27.63 11.87
CA GLY A 152 1.84 -26.62 12.68
C GLY A 152 1.20 -25.53 11.81
N TYR A 153 1.94 -25.04 10.82
CA TYR A 153 1.50 -23.97 9.91
C TYR A 153 0.19 -24.29 9.15
N LEU A 154 -0.09 -25.57 8.90
CA LEU A 154 -1.28 -26.04 8.19
C LEU A 154 -2.57 -25.91 9.01
N LYS A 155 -2.47 -25.81 10.35
CA LYS A 155 -3.62 -25.91 11.28
C LYS A 155 -4.23 -24.55 11.64
N TRP A 156 -3.88 -23.51 10.90
CA TRP A 156 -4.28 -22.13 11.15
C TRP A 156 -5.29 -21.65 10.12
N ARG A 157 -6.39 -21.05 10.59
CA ARG A 157 -7.41 -20.40 9.76
C ARG A 157 -7.53 -18.92 10.09
N TRP A 158 -8.00 -18.13 9.14
CA TRP A 158 -8.36 -16.75 9.41
C TRP A 158 -9.73 -16.67 10.10
N LYS A 159 -9.85 -15.83 11.13
CA LYS A 159 -11.13 -15.50 11.77
C LYS A 159 -11.27 -13.97 11.84
N PRO A 160 -12.21 -13.36 11.08
CA PRO A 160 -12.58 -11.97 11.26
C PRO A 160 -13.07 -11.70 12.68
N ARG A 161 -12.83 -10.50 13.21
CA ARG A 161 -13.23 -10.11 14.58
C ARG A 161 -14.74 -9.97 14.74
N ARG A 162 -15.45 -9.55 13.69
CA ARG A 162 -16.87 -9.15 13.73
C ARG A 162 -17.77 -9.91 12.74
N CYS A 163 -17.21 -10.78 11.91
CA CYS A 163 -17.93 -11.47 10.84
C CYS A 163 -17.89 -12.98 11.09
N ASP A 164 -19.00 -13.68 10.85
CA ASP A 164 -18.92 -15.12 10.62
C ASP A 164 -18.63 -15.40 9.15
N VAL A 165 -17.78 -16.40 8.91
CA VAL A 165 -17.33 -16.80 7.57
C VAL A 165 -17.86 -18.20 7.29
N PRO A 166 -18.76 -18.37 6.31
CA PRO A 166 -19.09 -19.69 5.80
C PRO A 166 -17.81 -20.40 5.39
N ARG A 167 -17.55 -21.57 5.99
CA ARG A 167 -16.39 -22.39 5.65
C ARG A 167 -16.45 -22.79 4.19
N PHE A 168 -15.32 -22.80 3.51
CA PHE A 168 -15.26 -23.27 2.14
C PHE A 168 -15.69 -24.75 2.02
N ALA A 169 -16.41 -25.07 0.95
CA ALA A 169 -16.84 -26.43 0.64
C ALA A 169 -16.70 -26.65 -0.87
N ALA A 170 -15.77 -27.54 -1.26
CA ALA A 170 -15.36 -27.75 -2.65
C ALA A 170 -16.52 -28.05 -3.61
N ARG A 171 -17.42 -28.97 -3.24
CA ARG A 171 -18.63 -29.31 -4.02
C ARG A 171 -19.56 -28.10 -4.22
N THR A 172 -19.79 -27.33 -3.15
CA THR A 172 -20.62 -26.11 -3.22
C THR A 172 -20.01 -25.05 -4.13
N ALA A 173 -18.68 -24.86 -4.07
CA ALA A 173 -17.95 -23.96 -4.96
C ALA A 173 -18.01 -24.42 -6.42
N LEU A 174 -17.79 -25.72 -6.69
CA LEU A 174 -17.90 -26.33 -8.02
C LEU A 174 -19.29 -26.13 -8.66
N GLU A 175 -20.36 -26.34 -7.91
CA GLU A 175 -21.74 -26.13 -8.39
C GLU A 175 -22.06 -24.65 -8.64
N ARG A 176 -21.60 -23.75 -7.76
CA ARG A 176 -21.86 -22.31 -7.88
C ARG A 176 -21.04 -21.65 -8.98
N LEU A 177 -19.90 -22.23 -9.32
CA LEU A 177 -19.07 -21.86 -10.46
C LEU A 177 -19.37 -22.69 -11.72
N ARG A 178 -20.50 -23.42 -11.75
CA ARG A 178 -20.89 -24.24 -12.90
C ARG A 178 -21.06 -23.37 -14.16
N GLY A 179 -20.35 -23.74 -15.23
CA GLY A 179 -20.30 -22.99 -16.49
C GLY A 179 -19.55 -21.65 -16.43
N LYS A 180 -18.84 -21.35 -15.34
CA LYS A 180 -18.14 -20.07 -15.13
C LYS A 180 -16.68 -20.12 -15.53
N ARG A 181 -16.13 -18.93 -15.80
CA ARG A 181 -14.71 -18.73 -16.07
C ARG A 181 -14.09 -17.84 -15.00
N VAL A 182 -13.16 -18.41 -14.22
CA VAL A 182 -12.41 -17.72 -13.17
C VAL A 182 -10.99 -17.46 -13.67
N VAL A 183 -10.51 -16.22 -13.57
CA VAL A 183 -9.21 -15.84 -14.15
C VAL A 183 -8.36 -15.05 -13.15
N PHE A 184 -7.20 -15.61 -12.81
CA PHE A 184 -6.15 -14.98 -12.02
C PHE A 184 -5.14 -14.29 -12.94
N VAL A 185 -4.73 -13.07 -12.61
CA VAL A 185 -3.82 -12.27 -13.45
C VAL A 185 -2.80 -11.55 -12.58
N GLY A 186 -1.52 -11.82 -12.77
CA GLY A 186 -0.49 -11.10 -12.01
C GLY A 186 0.90 -11.73 -12.08
N ASP A 187 1.62 -11.61 -10.97
CA ASP A 187 2.94 -12.21 -10.77
C ASP A 187 2.86 -13.66 -10.27
N SER A 188 3.97 -14.22 -9.78
CA SER A 188 4.04 -15.61 -9.33
C SER A 188 3.15 -15.90 -8.13
N MET A 189 2.76 -14.90 -7.33
CA MET A 189 1.85 -15.09 -6.20
C MET A 189 0.39 -15.15 -6.63
N SER A 190 0.03 -14.59 -7.79
CA SER A 190 -1.25 -14.91 -8.44
C SER A 190 -1.29 -16.37 -8.89
N ARG A 191 -0.15 -16.92 -9.33
CA ARG A 191 -0.04 -18.34 -9.72
C ARG A 191 -0.18 -19.27 -8.50
N THR A 192 0.53 -19.02 -7.40
CA THR A 192 0.39 -19.83 -6.17
C THR A 192 -1.05 -19.83 -5.64
N GLN A 193 -1.77 -18.71 -5.74
CA GLN A 193 -3.19 -18.65 -5.37
C GLN A 193 -4.11 -19.40 -6.36
N TRP A 194 -3.80 -19.40 -7.65
CA TRP A 194 -4.50 -20.18 -8.68
C TRP A 194 -4.31 -21.69 -8.48
N GLU A 195 -3.09 -22.14 -8.19
CA GLU A 195 -2.77 -23.54 -7.86
C GLU A 195 -3.52 -24.00 -6.59
N SER A 196 -3.44 -23.20 -5.51
CA SER A 196 -4.24 -23.37 -4.29
C SER A 196 -5.72 -23.58 -4.60
N PHE A 197 -6.33 -22.69 -5.38
CA PHE A 197 -7.77 -22.76 -5.65
C PHE A 197 -8.16 -24.02 -6.44
N ILE A 198 -7.34 -24.43 -7.41
CA ILE A 198 -7.57 -25.67 -8.14
C ILE A 198 -7.51 -26.87 -7.19
N CYS A 199 -6.51 -26.95 -6.32
CA CYS A 199 -6.39 -28.06 -5.38
C CYS A 199 -7.50 -28.08 -4.32
N MET A 200 -7.95 -26.92 -3.84
CA MET A 200 -9.16 -26.80 -3.00
C MET A 200 -10.41 -27.32 -3.71
N LEU A 201 -10.56 -27.08 -5.02
CA LEU A 201 -11.68 -27.62 -5.80
C LEU A 201 -11.55 -29.13 -6.06
N MET A 202 -10.34 -29.64 -6.30
CA MET A 202 -10.07 -31.07 -6.54
C MET A 202 -10.59 -31.97 -5.41
N ALA A 203 -10.54 -31.52 -4.16
CA ALA A 203 -11.11 -32.23 -3.01
C ALA A 203 -12.64 -32.46 -3.08
N GLY A 204 -13.34 -31.80 -4.01
CA GLY A 204 -14.78 -31.97 -4.26
C GLY A 204 -15.13 -32.70 -5.57
N VAL A 205 -14.15 -33.19 -6.32
CA VAL A 205 -14.35 -33.81 -7.64
C VAL A 205 -14.56 -35.32 -7.53
N ASP A 206 -15.62 -35.85 -8.14
CA ASP A 206 -15.94 -37.28 -8.11
C ASP A 206 -15.05 -38.14 -9.02
N ASP A 207 -14.69 -37.63 -10.21
CA ASP A 207 -13.74 -38.29 -11.12
C ASP A 207 -12.63 -37.30 -11.52
N PRO A 208 -11.44 -37.39 -10.87
CA PRO A 208 -10.29 -36.54 -11.16
C PRO A 208 -9.86 -36.52 -12.64
N ARG A 209 -10.15 -37.58 -13.41
CA ARG A 209 -9.83 -37.64 -14.86
C ARG A 209 -10.64 -36.65 -15.70
N THR A 210 -11.71 -36.09 -15.13
CA THR A 210 -12.49 -35.02 -15.74
C THR A 210 -11.88 -33.62 -15.56
N VAL A 211 -10.70 -33.53 -14.92
CA VAL A 211 -9.97 -32.28 -14.70
C VAL A 211 -8.61 -32.33 -15.40
N PHE A 212 -8.33 -31.36 -16.27
CA PHE A 212 -7.11 -31.33 -17.09
C PHE A 212 -6.71 -29.90 -17.47
N GLU A 213 -5.43 -29.68 -17.80
CA GLU A 213 -4.98 -28.43 -18.42
C GLU A 213 -5.37 -28.44 -19.91
N VAL A 214 -6.05 -27.38 -20.36
CA VAL A 214 -6.75 -27.30 -21.66
C VAL A 214 -5.83 -27.46 -22.87
N ASN A 215 -4.56 -27.10 -22.74
CA ASN A 215 -3.56 -27.09 -23.81
C ASN A 215 -2.54 -28.24 -23.65
N GLY A 216 -2.64 -29.06 -22.59
CA GLY A 216 -1.63 -30.07 -22.24
C GLY A 216 -0.29 -29.48 -21.77
N ASN A 217 -0.28 -28.24 -21.29
CA ASN A 217 0.96 -27.58 -20.85
C ASN A 217 1.44 -28.10 -19.49
N GLU A 218 2.74 -28.32 -19.35
CA GLU A 218 3.39 -28.43 -18.05
C GLU A 218 3.42 -27.08 -17.32
N ILE A 219 3.16 -27.09 -16.01
CA ILE A 219 3.20 -25.89 -15.17
C ILE A 219 4.67 -25.49 -14.96
N THR A 220 5.06 -24.33 -15.50
CA THR A 220 6.44 -23.81 -15.41
C THR A 220 6.47 -22.33 -14.99
N LYS A 221 7.63 -21.85 -14.53
CA LYS A 221 7.79 -20.48 -13.97
C LYS A 221 7.69 -19.36 -15.02
N THR A 222 7.80 -19.69 -16.31
CA THR A 222 7.81 -18.74 -17.44
C THR A 222 6.54 -18.74 -18.28
N ILE A 223 5.66 -19.74 -18.11
CA ILE A 223 4.45 -19.87 -18.92
C ILE A 223 3.53 -18.64 -18.77
N ARG A 224 2.96 -18.19 -19.89
CA ARG A 224 2.18 -16.96 -19.97
C ARG A 224 0.69 -17.15 -19.72
N HIS A 225 0.18 -18.36 -19.94
CA HIS A 225 -1.23 -18.74 -19.79
C HIS A 225 -1.33 -20.22 -19.42
N LEU A 226 -2.06 -20.53 -18.36
CA LEU A 226 -2.50 -21.87 -17.97
C LEU A 226 -4.02 -21.85 -17.81
N ALA A 227 -4.70 -22.94 -18.18
CA ALA A 227 -6.14 -23.08 -18.02
C ALA A 227 -6.49 -24.50 -17.59
N VAL A 228 -7.01 -24.69 -16.38
CA VAL A 228 -7.50 -25.98 -15.90
C VAL A 228 -9.02 -26.04 -16.01
N ARG A 229 -9.52 -27.10 -16.64
CA ARG A 229 -10.93 -27.31 -17.00
C ARG A 229 -11.53 -28.41 -16.14
N PHE A 230 -12.52 -28.08 -15.32
CA PHE A 230 -13.31 -29.05 -14.57
C PHE A 230 -14.50 -29.49 -15.43
N ALA A 231 -14.30 -30.49 -16.31
CA ALA A 231 -15.20 -30.80 -17.43
C ALA A 231 -16.66 -30.94 -17.00
N SER A 232 -16.91 -31.81 -16.00
CA SER A 232 -18.22 -32.13 -15.39
C SER A 232 -18.99 -30.93 -14.83
N HIS A 233 -18.31 -29.82 -14.56
CA HIS A 233 -18.89 -28.60 -14.01
C HIS A 233 -18.98 -27.46 -15.03
N GLY A 234 -18.50 -27.60 -16.27
CA GLY A 234 -18.45 -26.47 -17.21
C GLY A 234 -17.47 -25.34 -16.81
N LEU A 235 -16.81 -25.46 -15.66
CA LEU A 235 -15.88 -24.49 -15.07
C LEU A 235 -14.50 -24.53 -15.73
N THR A 236 -13.91 -23.35 -15.95
CA THR A 236 -12.48 -23.18 -16.28
C THR A 236 -11.83 -22.20 -15.32
N VAL A 237 -10.69 -22.57 -14.76
CA VAL A 237 -9.88 -21.76 -13.83
C VAL A 237 -8.53 -21.47 -14.50
N GLU A 238 -8.25 -20.21 -14.80
CA GLU A 238 -7.10 -19.79 -15.61
C GLU A 238 -6.14 -18.88 -14.85
N PHE A 239 -4.86 -18.97 -15.20
CA PHE A 239 -3.83 -18.03 -14.76
C PHE A 239 -3.17 -17.37 -15.98
N PHE A 240 -3.03 -16.05 -15.94
CA PHE A 240 -2.21 -15.29 -16.88
C PHE A 240 -1.06 -14.60 -16.16
N ARG A 241 0.17 -14.97 -16.54
CA ARG A 241 1.38 -14.30 -16.06
C ARG A 241 1.46 -12.92 -16.70
N SER A 242 1.06 -11.90 -15.94
CA SER A 242 1.19 -10.48 -16.30
C SER A 242 1.75 -9.75 -15.10
N VAL A 243 3.04 -9.98 -14.86
CA VAL A 243 3.78 -9.61 -13.64
C VAL A 243 3.55 -8.16 -13.22
N PHE A 244 3.50 -7.24 -14.18
CA PHE A 244 3.36 -5.80 -13.96
C PHE A 244 1.98 -5.26 -14.38
N LEU A 245 1.05 -6.12 -14.83
CA LEU A 245 -0.23 -5.82 -15.52
C LEU A 245 -0.13 -5.02 -16.84
N VAL A 246 0.94 -4.24 -17.01
CA VAL A 246 1.26 -3.47 -18.21
C VAL A 246 2.25 -4.18 -19.14
N GLN A 247 2.31 -3.72 -20.38
CA GLN A 247 3.08 -4.37 -21.44
C GLN A 247 4.61 -4.21 -21.27
N GLU A 248 5.32 -5.32 -21.12
CA GLU A 248 6.75 -5.41 -21.40
C GLU A 248 7.04 -5.23 -22.90
N HIS A 249 8.10 -4.50 -23.24
CA HIS A 249 8.46 -4.14 -24.61
C HIS A 249 9.99 -4.08 -24.80
N PRO A 250 10.54 -4.45 -25.97
CA PRO A 250 11.96 -4.25 -26.28
C PRO A 250 12.41 -2.79 -26.13
N ALA A 251 13.69 -2.56 -25.86
CA ALA A 251 14.25 -1.21 -25.77
C ALA A 251 14.02 -0.39 -27.07
N PRO A 252 13.65 0.90 -26.98
CA PRO A 252 13.60 1.79 -28.14
C PRO A 252 14.94 1.86 -28.89
N ARG A 253 14.91 1.98 -30.23
CA ARG A 253 16.10 1.93 -31.12
C ARG A 253 17.25 2.87 -30.74
N HIS A 254 16.95 4.00 -30.11
CA HIS A 254 17.92 5.01 -29.69
C HIS A 254 18.03 5.13 -28.15
N ALA A 255 17.63 4.11 -27.41
CA ALA A 255 17.77 4.09 -25.95
C ALA A 255 19.24 3.93 -25.52
N PRO A 256 19.64 4.47 -24.35
CA PRO A 256 20.99 4.26 -23.79
C PRO A 256 21.32 2.77 -23.61
N LYS A 257 22.58 2.36 -23.79
CA LYS A 257 23.03 0.94 -23.75
C LYS A 257 22.61 0.14 -22.50
N ARG A 258 22.33 0.82 -21.37
CA ARG A 258 21.84 0.21 -20.11
C ARG A 258 20.37 -0.21 -20.16
N VAL A 259 19.59 0.30 -21.11
CA VAL A 259 18.19 -0.05 -21.32
C VAL A 259 18.13 -1.27 -22.23
N LYS A 260 17.67 -2.40 -21.67
CA LYS A 260 17.50 -3.69 -22.39
C LYS A 260 16.03 -3.90 -22.79
N SER A 261 15.12 -3.46 -21.93
CA SER A 261 13.68 -3.51 -22.17
C SER A 261 12.99 -2.30 -21.53
N THR A 262 11.70 -2.15 -21.78
CA THR A 262 10.86 -1.13 -21.15
C THR A 262 9.51 -1.69 -20.70
N LEU A 263 8.99 -1.17 -19.59
CA LEU A 263 7.59 -1.33 -19.19
C LEU A 263 6.78 -0.15 -19.73
N ARG A 264 5.77 -0.47 -20.53
CA ARG A 264 4.82 0.47 -21.13
C ARG A 264 3.72 0.81 -20.15
N LEU A 265 4.02 1.69 -19.20
CA LEU A 265 3.09 2.10 -18.14
C LEU A 265 1.77 2.70 -18.69
N ASP A 266 1.77 3.13 -19.96
CA ASP A 266 0.60 3.62 -20.72
C ASP A 266 -0.24 2.53 -21.41
N ARG A 267 0.10 1.24 -21.25
CA ARG A 267 -0.53 0.13 -21.97
C ARG A 267 -0.67 -1.13 -21.13
N MET A 268 -1.90 -1.65 -21.04
CA MET A 268 -2.13 -3.00 -20.54
C MET A 268 -1.40 -4.05 -21.36
N ASP A 269 -1.08 -5.16 -20.68
CA ASP A 269 -0.51 -6.37 -21.26
C ASP A 269 -1.25 -6.84 -22.53
N ASN A 270 -0.53 -7.45 -23.46
CA ASN A 270 -1.07 -7.92 -24.74
C ASN A 270 -2.08 -9.07 -24.58
N PHE A 271 -2.08 -9.80 -23.47
CA PHE A 271 -3.08 -10.81 -23.13
C PHE A 271 -4.37 -10.21 -22.55
N SER A 272 -4.42 -8.93 -22.19
CA SER A 272 -5.59 -8.31 -21.52
C SER A 272 -6.93 -8.59 -22.20
N ARG A 273 -6.97 -8.55 -23.54
CA ARG A 273 -8.14 -8.92 -24.36
C ARG A 273 -8.68 -10.34 -24.15
N LYS A 274 -7.89 -11.29 -23.62
CA LYS A 274 -8.33 -12.64 -23.26
C LYS A 274 -9.01 -12.71 -21.88
N TRP A 275 -8.85 -11.70 -21.03
CA TRP A 275 -9.39 -11.70 -19.67
C TRP A 275 -10.82 -11.13 -19.63
N VAL A 276 -11.11 -10.15 -20.49
CA VAL A 276 -12.35 -9.34 -20.53
C VAL A 276 -13.65 -10.13 -20.30
N ASN A 277 -13.79 -11.31 -20.91
CA ASN A 277 -15.03 -12.10 -20.91
C ASN A 277 -15.08 -13.21 -19.85
N SER A 278 -14.36 -13.10 -18.73
CA SER A 278 -14.50 -14.01 -17.58
C SER A 278 -15.62 -13.56 -16.63
N ASP A 279 -16.10 -14.47 -15.79
CA ASP A 279 -17.12 -14.16 -14.77
C ASP A 279 -16.48 -13.67 -13.47
N VAL A 280 -15.23 -14.08 -13.21
CA VAL A 280 -14.40 -13.59 -12.10
C VAL A 280 -13.03 -13.19 -12.62
N LEU A 281 -12.53 -12.02 -12.20
CA LEU A 281 -11.17 -11.54 -12.42
C LEU A 281 -10.49 -11.29 -11.07
N ILE A 282 -9.32 -11.86 -10.85
CA ILE A 282 -8.53 -11.68 -9.63
C ILE A 282 -7.15 -11.18 -10.03
N PHE A 283 -6.86 -9.91 -9.75
CA PHE A 283 -5.60 -9.25 -10.08
C PHE A 283 -4.65 -9.20 -8.87
N ASN A 284 -3.35 -9.37 -9.09
CA ASN A 284 -2.29 -8.87 -8.19
C ASN A 284 -1.13 -8.28 -9.02
N THR A 285 -0.33 -7.44 -8.40
CA THR A 285 1.06 -7.19 -8.83
C THR A 285 1.83 -6.54 -7.67
N GLY A 286 3.07 -6.96 -7.43
CA GLY A 286 3.90 -6.30 -6.42
C GLY A 286 5.34 -6.76 -6.34
N HIS A 287 5.61 -8.07 -6.26
CA HIS A 287 6.95 -8.59 -5.90
C HIS A 287 8.07 -8.25 -6.90
N TRP A 288 7.71 -7.93 -8.15
CA TRP A 288 8.68 -7.54 -9.17
C TRP A 288 8.88 -6.02 -9.27
N TRP A 289 8.14 -5.20 -8.51
CA TRP A 289 8.36 -3.76 -8.43
C TRP A 289 9.49 -3.44 -7.46
N THR A 290 10.70 -3.86 -7.81
CA THR A 290 11.94 -3.59 -7.06
C THR A 290 13.04 -3.14 -8.02
N ALA A 291 14.06 -2.43 -7.52
CA ALA A 291 15.16 -1.96 -8.36
C ALA A 291 15.86 -3.14 -9.07
N THR A 292 16.05 -4.25 -8.36
CA THR A 292 16.68 -5.46 -8.88
C THR A 292 15.83 -6.22 -9.90
N LYS A 293 14.50 -6.21 -9.77
CA LYS A 293 13.59 -6.80 -10.77
C LYS A 293 13.19 -5.83 -11.89
N LEU A 294 13.75 -4.62 -11.91
CA LEU A 294 13.54 -3.59 -12.93
C LEU A 294 14.87 -3.08 -13.49
N PHE A 295 15.45 -2.09 -12.83
CA PHE A 295 16.56 -1.27 -13.33
C PHE A 295 17.88 -2.02 -13.45
N ASP A 296 18.17 -2.95 -12.54
CA ASP A 296 19.42 -3.74 -12.55
C ASP A 296 19.42 -4.75 -13.72
N MET A 297 18.26 -5.30 -14.07
CA MET A 297 18.06 -6.09 -15.31
C MET A 297 17.96 -5.22 -16.58
N GLY A 298 18.09 -3.90 -16.44
CA GLY A 298 18.01 -2.96 -17.55
C GLY A 298 16.59 -2.68 -18.06
N CYS A 299 15.55 -3.01 -17.30
CA CYS A 299 14.16 -2.69 -17.61
C CYS A 299 13.80 -1.31 -17.06
N TYR A 300 13.33 -0.40 -17.92
CA TYR A 300 13.00 0.98 -17.53
C TYR A 300 11.58 1.38 -17.94
N PHE A 301 11.02 2.37 -17.25
CA PHE A 301 9.68 2.84 -17.56
C PHE A 301 9.61 3.61 -18.89
N GLN A 302 8.51 3.43 -19.62
CA GLN A 302 8.17 4.19 -20.82
C GLN A 302 6.67 4.54 -20.79
N ALA A 303 6.34 5.75 -21.24
CA ALA A 303 4.97 6.15 -21.52
C ALA A 303 4.90 6.88 -22.87
N GLY A 304 3.96 6.49 -23.73
CA GLY A 304 3.90 6.96 -25.12
C GLY A 304 5.18 6.62 -25.88
N ARG A 305 5.85 7.64 -26.42
CA ARG A 305 7.15 7.51 -27.12
C ARG A 305 8.35 7.85 -26.23
N SER A 306 8.13 8.25 -24.98
CA SER A 306 9.19 8.78 -24.10
C SER A 306 9.64 7.75 -23.07
N LEU A 307 10.94 7.50 -23.02
CA LEU A 307 11.59 6.78 -21.94
C LEU A 307 11.56 7.65 -20.66
N LYS A 308 11.09 7.08 -19.55
CA LYS A 308 10.87 7.76 -18.27
C LYS A 308 12.01 7.42 -17.28
N LEU A 309 13.21 7.88 -17.63
CA LEU A 309 14.39 7.74 -16.77
C LEU A 309 14.23 8.59 -15.51
N GLY A 310 14.59 8.03 -14.35
CA GLY A 310 14.51 8.72 -13.06
C GLY A 310 13.13 8.70 -12.39
N THR A 311 12.09 8.17 -13.05
CA THR A 311 10.80 7.89 -12.41
C THR A 311 10.97 6.81 -11.33
N SER A 312 10.50 7.10 -10.11
CA SER A 312 10.54 6.15 -8.99
C SER A 312 9.64 4.93 -9.24
N ILE A 313 9.91 3.84 -8.52
CA ILE A 313 9.12 2.61 -8.61
C ILE A 313 7.66 2.88 -8.24
N ASP A 314 7.41 3.63 -7.17
CA ASP A 314 6.06 3.99 -6.69
C ASP A 314 5.27 4.80 -7.72
N ALA A 315 5.93 5.76 -8.39
CA ALA A 315 5.31 6.53 -9.48
C ALA A 315 5.06 5.66 -10.72
N GLY A 316 5.94 4.70 -10.99
CA GLY A 316 5.75 3.70 -12.05
C GLY A 316 4.56 2.77 -11.76
N PHE A 317 4.47 2.28 -10.52
CA PHE A 317 3.40 1.42 -10.02
C PHE A 317 2.04 2.14 -10.09
N ARG A 318 1.99 3.41 -9.63
CA ARG A 318 0.78 4.25 -9.72
C ARG A 318 0.29 4.40 -11.16
N MET A 319 1.17 4.76 -12.11
CA MET A 319 0.76 4.91 -13.51
C MET A 319 0.33 3.57 -14.16
N ALA A 320 0.92 2.43 -13.76
CA ALA A 320 0.44 1.12 -14.19
C ALA A 320 -0.95 0.79 -13.64
N LEU A 321 -1.21 1.06 -12.36
CA LEU A 321 -2.54 0.88 -11.77
C LEU A 321 -3.59 1.85 -12.34
N GLU A 322 -3.23 3.09 -12.65
CA GLU A 322 -4.11 4.03 -13.37
C GLU A 322 -4.48 3.50 -14.76
N THR A 323 -3.52 2.90 -15.48
CA THR A 323 -3.77 2.22 -16.76
C THR A 323 -4.67 0.99 -16.60
N TRP A 324 -4.48 0.17 -15.55
CA TRP A 324 -5.35 -0.96 -15.22
C TRP A 324 -6.77 -0.50 -14.89
N ALA A 325 -6.93 0.48 -13.99
CA ALA A 325 -8.22 1.04 -13.59
C ALA A 325 -8.98 1.66 -14.78
N SER A 326 -8.25 2.37 -15.66
CA SER A 326 -8.75 2.91 -16.92
C SER A 326 -9.18 1.81 -17.91
N TRP A 327 -8.49 0.67 -17.91
CA TRP A 327 -8.86 -0.50 -18.71
C TRP A 327 -10.11 -1.20 -18.18
N VAL A 328 -10.19 -1.47 -16.87
CA VAL A 328 -11.38 -2.09 -16.23
C VAL A 328 -12.64 -1.30 -16.59
N GLN A 329 -12.64 0.00 -16.30
CA GLN A 329 -13.76 0.93 -16.56
C GLN A 329 -14.20 1.01 -18.04
N LYS A 330 -13.35 0.63 -19.00
CA LYS A 330 -13.62 0.77 -20.45
C LYS A 330 -13.83 -0.55 -21.17
N ARG A 331 -13.50 -1.68 -20.54
CA ARG A 331 -13.41 -2.98 -21.21
C ARG A 331 -14.14 -4.09 -20.50
N VAL A 332 -14.26 -4.06 -19.17
CA VAL A 332 -14.92 -5.11 -18.39
C VAL A 332 -16.38 -4.75 -18.19
N ASP A 333 -17.29 -5.69 -18.46
CA ASP A 333 -18.71 -5.56 -18.13
C ASP A 333 -18.95 -6.03 -16.69
N LEU A 334 -19.02 -5.07 -15.77
CA LEU A 334 -19.17 -5.35 -14.33
C LEU A 334 -20.56 -5.85 -13.94
N ASN A 335 -21.56 -5.81 -14.84
CA ASN A 335 -22.83 -6.51 -14.62
C ASN A 335 -22.68 -8.04 -14.73
N ARG A 336 -21.58 -8.51 -15.35
CA ARG A 336 -21.26 -9.92 -15.55
C ARG A 336 -20.02 -10.38 -14.77
N THR A 337 -19.01 -9.52 -14.65
CA THR A 337 -17.69 -9.87 -14.16
C THR A 337 -17.42 -9.27 -12.79
N HIS A 338 -17.26 -10.12 -11.76
CA HIS A 338 -16.75 -9.67 -10.46
C HIS A 338 -15.23 -9.45 -10.54
N VAL A 339 -14.77 -8.24 -10.23
CA VAL A 339 -13.35 -7.86 -10.26
C VAL A 339 -12.81 -7.70 -8.84
N PHE A 340 -11.77 -8.48 -8.55
CA PHE A 340 -10.98 -8.42 -7.34
C PHE A 340 -9.58 -7.87 -7.64
N PHE A 341 -9.04 -7.05 -6.75
CA PHE A 341 -7.61 -6.75 -6.72
C PHE A 341 -7.05 -7.12 -5.33
N ARG A 342 -6.10 -8.06 -5.30
CA ARG A 342 -5.39 -8.47 -4.08
C ARG A 342 -4.27 -7.50 -3.77
N THR A 343 -4.22 -7.03 -2.51
CA THR A 343 -3.13 -6.18 -2.04
C THR A 343 -1.81 -6.94 -1.97
N TYR A 344 -0.70 -6.21 -1.80
CA TYR A 344 0.64 -6.79 -1.67
C TYR A 344 0.75 -7.74 -0.48
N GLU A 345 1.04 -9.01 -0.72
CA GLU A 345 1.45 -9.99 0.28
C GLU A 345 2.92 -9.79 0.71
N PRO A 346 3.24 -9.81 2.01
CA PRO A 346 4.61 -9.62 2.47
C PRO A 346 5.49 -10.86 2.31
N SER A 347 6.78 -10.60 2.10
CA SER A 347 7.86 -11.59 2.18
C SER A 347 8.62 -11.48 3.50
N HIS A 348 8.97 -12.59 4.13
CA HIS A 348 9.66 -12.64 5.44
C HIS A 348 11.16 -12.89 5.33
N TRP A 349 11.85 -12.21 4.40
CA TRP A 349 13.32 -12.23 4.35
C TRP A 349 13.90 -11.55 5.59
N GLY A 350 14.96 -12.14 6.16
CA GLY A 350 15.66 -11.57 7.32
C GLY A 350 16.45 -10.29 7.02
N ASP A 351 16.73 -10.03 5.75
CA ASP A 351 17.38 -8.81 5.27
C ASP A 351 16.89 -8.37 3.89
N THR A 352 17.29 -7.15 3.47
CA THR A 352 16.99 -6.60 2.15
C THR A 352 17.80 -7.22 1.01
N SER A 353 18.78 -8.08 1.31
CA SER A 353 19.62 -8.76 0.31
C SER A 353 18.99 -10.06 -0.21
N GLN A 354 17.90 -10.53 0.41
CA GLN A 354 17.20 -11.77 0.10
C GLN A 354 18.12 -13.01 0.19
N LYS A 355 19.03 -13.01 1.18
CA LYS A 355 19.97 -14.12 1.44
C LYS A 355 19.67 -14.88 2.72
N VAL A 356 19.07 -14.23 3.71
CA VAL A 356 18.65 -14.86 4.96
C VAL A 356 17.16 -15.15 4.90
N CYS A 357 16.78 -16.41 4.95
CA CYS A 357 15.40 -16.88 4.94
C CYS A 357 15.20 -17.87 6.08
N GLU A 358 14.66 -17.37 7.19
CA GLU A 358 14.38 -18.13 8.40
C GLU A 358 12.88 -18.01 8.70
N VAL A 359 12.16 -19.10 8.44
CA VAL A 359 10.72 -19.22 8.69
C VAL A 359 10.47 -19.65 10.13
N THR A 360 9.36 -19.23 10.73
CA THR A 360 9.00 -19.61 12.11
C THR A 360 8.20 -20.91 12.13
N GLU A 361 8.11 -21.59 13.28
CA GLU A 361 7.25 -22.79 13.41
C GLU A 361 5.76 -22.44 13.63
N GLN A 362 5.49 -21.20 14.03
CA GLN A 362 4.15 -20.67 14.35
C GLN A 362 4.00 -19.25 13.81
N PRO A 363 2.76 -18.76 13.61
CA PRO A 363 2.50 -17.37 13.29
C PRO A 363 3.16 -16.42 14.29
N SER A 364 3.72 -15.32 13.78
CA SER A 364 4.26 -14.23 14.61
C SER A 364 3.13 -13.54 15.38
N SER A 365 3.40 -13.15 16.62
CA SER A 365 2.48 -12.34 17.45
C SER A 365 2.31 -10.90 16.97
N GLU A 366 3.28 -10.40 16.19
CA GLU A 366 3.32 -9.04 15.67
C GLU A 366 3.68 -9.04 14.18
N ALA A 367 3.11 -8.09 13.44
CA ALA A 367 3.35 -7.94 12.01
C ALA A 367 4.74 -7.39 11.65
N LYS A 368 5.51 -6.87 12.62
CA LYS A 368 6.89 -6.35 12.46
C LYS A 368 7.10 -5.31 11.34
N GLY A 369 6.04 -4.68 10.83
CA GLY A 369 6.07 -3.74 9.70
C GLY A 369 5.74 -4.38 8.34
N ASN A 370 5.62 -5.71 8.26
CA ASN A 370 5.20 -6.45 7.07
C ASN A 370 3.72 -6.19 6.70
N ASP A 371 2.95 -5.58 7.61
CA ASP A 371 1.61 -5.04 7.36
C ASP A 371 1.60 -3.78 6.48
N LYS A 372 2.76 -3.19 6.17
CA LYS A 372 2.87 -1.88 5.52
C LYS A 372 3.50 -2.00 4.14
N SER A 373 2.83 -1.44 3.15
CA SER A 373 3.35 -1.29 1.79
C SER A 373 2.76 -0.04 1.15
N GLU A 374 3.63 0.80 0.56
CA GLU A 374 3.18 1.96 -0.23
C GLU A 374 2.33 1.53 -1.44
N PHE A 375 2.52 0.31 -1.96
CA PHE A 375 1.67 -0.26 -3.01
C PHE A 375 0.22 -0.44 -2.57
N GLY A 376 -0.02 -0.76 -1.29
CA GLY A 376 -1.37 -0.82 -0.72
C GLY A 376 -2.05 0.55 -0.66
N ALA A 377 -1.30 1.60 -0.28
CA ALA A 377 -1.79 2.97 -0.29
C ALA A 377 -2.06 3.49 -1.72
N ILE A 378 -1.14 3.23 -2.65
CA ILE A 378 -1.31 3.61 -4.07
C ILE A 378 -2.53 2.90 -4.70
N LEU A 379 -2.73 1.61 -4.41
CA LEU A 379 -3.92 0.88 -4.86
C LEU A 379 -5.19 1.50 -4.29
N ALA A 380 -5.25 1.77 -2.98
CA ALA A 380 -6.41 2.37 -2.34
C ALA A 380 -6.75 3.75 -2.95
N ASP A 381 -5.74 4.60 -3.18
CA ASP A 381 -5.91 5.88 -3.88
C ASP A 381 -6.47 5.69 -5.30
N VAL A 382 -5.93 4.76 -6.09
CA VAL A 382 -6.37 4.53 -7.47
C VAL A 382 -7.80 4.01 -7.51
N VAL A 383 -8.14 3.03 -6.66
CA VAL A 383 -9.49 2.43 -6.58
C VAL A 383 -10.52 3.45 -6.08
N THR A 384 -10.19 4.30 -5.10
CA THR A 384 -11.08 5.37 -4.62
C THR A 384 -11.42 6.39 -5.71
N ASN A 385 -10.57 6.54 -6.72
CA ASN A 385 -10.79 7.42 -7.87
C ASN A 385 -11.43 6.70 -9.09
N MET A 386 -11.77 5.41 -9.00
CA MET A 386 -12.51 4.70 -10.04
C MET A 386 -14.00 5.09 -10.01
N LYS A 387 -14.61 5.22 -11.20
CA LYS A 387 -16.05 5.48 -11.33
C LYS A 387 -16.92 4.25 -11.10
N VAL A 388 -16.30 3.08 -11.00
CA VAL A 388 -16.96 1.78 -10.89
C VAL A 388 -16.39 1.04 -9.67
N PRO A 389 -17.22 0.39 -8.85
CA PRO A 389 -16.74 -0.40 -7.74
C PRO A 389 -16.01 -1.65 -8.23
N ILE A 390 -14.94 -2.01 -7.52
CA ILE A 390 -14.25 -3.30 -7.61
C ILE A 390 -13.91 -3.73 -6.17
N THR A 391 -13.79 -5.03 -5.91
CA THR A 391 -13.51 -5.51 -4.55
C THR A 391 -12.01 -5.52 -4.28
N VAL A 392 -11.56 -4.87 -3.20
CA VAL A 392 -10.16 -4.95 -2.76
C VAL A 392 -10.01 -6.11 -1.77
N LEU A 393 -9.17 -7.09 -2.10
CA LEU A 393 -8.84 -8.21 -1.22
C LEU A 393 -7.61 -7.85 -0.38
N ASN A 394 -7.84 -7.25 0.80
CA ASN A 394 -6.79 -6.69 1.65
C ASN A 394 -6.11 -7.77 2.51
N VAL A 395 -5.22 -8.55 1.89
CA VAL A 395 -4.54 -9.69 2.52
C VAL A 395 -3.21 -9.36 3.18
N THR A 396 -2.72 -8.11 3.04
CA THR A 396 -1.38 -7.72 3.49
C THR A 396 -1.19 -7.98 4.98
N LEU A 397 -2.17 -7.58 5.80
CA LEU A 397 -2.18 -7.83 7.24
C LEU A 397 -2.28 -9.33 7.57
N MET A 398 -3.07 -10.10 6.79
CA MET A 398 -3.20 -11.55 6.97
C MET A 398 -1.85 -12.25 6.76
N GLY A 399 -1.13 -11.89 5.69
CA GLY A 399 0.19 -12.45 5.39
C GLY A 399 1.27 -12.03 6.39
N ALA A 400 1.19 -10.81 6.95
CA ALA A 400 2.23 -10.22 7.80
C ALA A 400 2.56 -10.98 9.10
N PHE A 401 1.67 -11.87 9.55
CA PHE A 401 1.90 -12.73 10.71
C PHE A 401 2.43 -14.12 10.32
N ARG A 402 2.45 -14.49 9.03
CA ARG A 402 2.55 -15.88 8.58
C ARG A 402 3.93 -16.29 8.06
N SER A 403 5.01 -15.82 8.70
CA SER A 403 6.37 -16.27 8.39
C SER A 403 6.49 -17.81 8.36
N ASP A 404 5.69 -18.50 9.17
CA ASP A 404 5.61 -19.95 9.25
C ASP A 404 5.10 -20.65 7.98
N ALA A 405 4.30 -19.98 7.15
CA ALA A 405 3.69 -20.59 5.97
C ALA A 405 4.48 -20.37 4.67
N HIS A 406 5.67 -19.77 4.73
CA HIS A 406 6.54 -19.63 3.57
C HIS A 406 7.24 -20.95 3.19
N VAL A 407 7.64 -21.04 1.92
CA VAL A 407 8.39 -22.20 1.37
C VAL A 407 9.73 -22.40 2.09
N GLY A 408 10.39 -21.33 2.51
CA GLY A 408 11.59 -21.40 3.34
C GLY A 408 12.75 -22.09 2.60
N THR A 409 13.21 -23.20 3.15
CA THR A 409 14.23 -24.09 2.56
C THR A 409 13.61 -25.28 1.80
N TRP A 410 12.29 -25.51 1.90
CA TRP A 410 11.59 -26.67 1.33
C TRP A 410 11.10 -26.41 -0.09
N SER A 411 11.96 -25.81 -0.91
CA SER A 411 11.69 -25.45 -2.30
C SER A 411 12.12 -26.54 -3.28
N TYR A 412 11.80 -26.35 -4.56
CA TYR A 412 12.33 -27.15 -5.65
C TYR A 412 12.96 -26.29 -6.77
N PRO A 413 14.24 -26.52 -7.13
CA PRO A 413 15.22 -27.38 -6.45
C PRO A 413 15.58 -26.88 -5.03
N PRO A 414 15.94 -27.77 -4.08
CA PRO A 414 16.12 -27.45 -2.65
C PRO A 414 17.31 -26.54 -2.33
N THR A 415 18.07 -26.10 -3.34
CA THR A 415 19.14 -25.10 -3.21
C THR A 415 18.62 -23.66 -3.24
N ILE A 416 17.32 -23.46 -3.48
CA ILE A 416 16.69 -22.13 -3.52
C ILE A 416 16.09 -21.82 -2.14
N LEU A 417 16.48 -20.69 -1.55
CA LEU A 417 15.76 -20.10 -0.42
C LEU A 417 14.56 -19.32 -0.95
N ASP A 418 13.41 -19.41 -0.28
CA ASP A 418 12.20 -18.70 -0.71
C ASP A 418 11.31 -18.27 0.47
N CYS A 419 11.57 -17.07 0.97
CA CYS A 419 10.73 -16.38 1.95
C CYS A 419 9.74 -15.40 1.28
N SER A 420 9.32 -15.68 0.04
CA SER A 420 8.30 -14.88 -0.68
C SER A 420 7.08 -15.71 -1.05
N HIS A 421 7.26 -16.91 -1.58
CA HIS A 421 6.16 -17.81 -1.92
C HIS A 421 5.68 -18.59 -0.70
N TRP A 422 4.47 -19.12 -0.80
CA TRP A 422 3.77 -19.83 0.27
C TRP A 422 3.80 -21.32 0.02
N CYS A 423 3.92 -22.11 1.09
CA CYS A 423 3.60 -23.53 1.02
C CYS A 423 2.13 -23.72 0.63
N LEU A 424 1.86 -24.78 -0.11
CA LEU A 424 0.52 -25.28 -0.40
C LEU A 424 0.35 -26.68 0.23
N PRO A 425 -0.71 -26.94 0.99
CA PRO A 425 -1.76 -26.03 1.46
C PRO A 425 -1.20 -24.91 2.38
N GLY A 426 -1.91 -23.80 2.53
CA GLY A 426 -1.42 -22.67 3.32
C GLY A 426 -2.20 -21.35 3.18
N VAL A 427 -1.49 -20.23 3.35
CA VAL A 427 -2.08 -18.87 3.38
C VAL A 427 -2.92 -18.51 2.13
N PRO A 428 -2.55 -18.90 0.90
CA PRO A 428 -3.38 -18.64 -0.28
C PRO A 428 -4.77 -19.29 -0.22
N ASP A 429 -4.92 -20.39 0.52
CA ASP A 429 -6.21 -21.07 0.70
C ASP A 429 -7.18 -20.15 1.44
N ALA A 430 -6.73 -19.47 2.50
CA ALA A 430 -7.56 -18.51 3.25
C ALA A 430 -7.97 -17.29 2.40
N TRP A 431 -7.14 -16.87 1.43
CA TRP A 431 -7.52 -15.82 0.48
C TRP A 431 -8.63 -16.31 -0.46
N ASN A 432 -8.53 -17.56 -0.91
CA ASN A 432 -9.56 -18.21 -1.73
C ASN A 432 -10.84 -18.46 -0.92
N GLU A 433 -10.76 -18.87 0.35
CA GLU A 433 -11.93 -18.93 1.24
C GLU A 433 -12.66 -17.58 1.27
N LEU A 434 -11.96 -16.46 1.47
CA LEU A 434 -12.59 -15.13 1.49
C LEU A 434 -13.24 -14.75 0.15
N ILE A 435 -12.56 -14.93 -0.99
CA ILE A 435 -13.12 -14.63 -2.33
C ILE A 435 -14.37 -15.47 -2.57
N PHE A 436 -14.27 -16.79 -2.40
CA PHE A 436 -15.32 -17.69 -2.83
C PHE A 436 -16.47 -17.74 -1.81
N SER A 437 -16.25 -17.58 -0.50
CA SER A 437 -17.35 -17.42 0.44
C SER A 437 -18.19 -16.16 0.17
N TYR A 438 -17.58 -15.03 -0.21
CA TYR A 438 -18.35 -13.85 -0.66
C TYR A 438 -19.20 -14.10 -1.91
N LEU A 439 -18.63 -14.76 -2.92
CA LEU A 439 -19.34 -15.13 -4.16
C LEU A 439 -20.44 -16.18 -3.90
N LEU A 440 -20.31 -17.00 -2.85
CA LEU A 440 -21.29 -18.00 -2.45
C LEU A 440 -22.49 -17.41 -1.69
N THR A 441 -22.28 -16.34 -0.92
CA THR A 441 -23.32 -15.70 -0.10
C THR A 441 -24.01 -14.50 -0.75
N ASN A 442 -23.51 -14.02 -1.90
CA ASN A 442 -23.90 -12.74 -2.52
C ASN A 442 -23.65 -11.53 -1.57
N GLY A 443 -22.53 -11.54 -0.84
CA GLY A 443 -22.27 -10.56 0.23
C GLY A 443 -22.52 -11.12 1.64
N TRP A 444 -22.10 -10.36 2.65
CA TRP A 444 -22.01 -10.86 4.03
C TRP A 444 -23.11 -10.24 4.90
N ARG A 445 -23.74 -11.05 5.76
CA ARG A 445 -24.60 -10.55 6.84
C ARG A 445 -23.81 -10.42 8.12
N ASN A 446 -24.06 -9.37 8.88
CA ASN A 446 -23.50 -9.20 10.22
C ASN A 446 -24.04 -10.28 11.16
N MET A 447 -23.26 -10.65 12.17
CA MET A 447 -23.85 -11.26 13.36
C MET A 447 -24.60 -10.16 14.12
N GLU A 448 -25.90 -10.36 14.33
CA GLU A 448 -26.65 -9.61 15.34
C GLU A 448 -26.08 -9.97 16.72
N GLY A 449 -25.94 -8.95 17.58
CA GLY A 449 -25.31 -9.06 18.90
C GLY A 449 -26.29 -9.38 20.02
#